data_AF-A0A6S6UC51-F1
#
_entry.id   AF-A0A6S6UC51-F1
#
_cell.length_a   1.000
_cell.length_b   1.000
_cell.length_c   1.000
_cell.angle_alpha   90.00
_cell.angle_beta   90.00
_cell.angle_gamma   90.00
#
_symmetry.space_group_name_H-M   'P 1'
#
loop_
_entity.id
_entity.type
_entity.pdbx_description
1 polymer ?
#
loop_
_entity_poly.entity_id
_entity_poly.type
_entity_poly.pdbx_seq_one_letter_code
_entity_poly.pdbx_strand_id
1 'polypeptide(L)'
;MEETEIMKKLYAVCAALSGLLLSGSVLAQDNVAVGEFSKGQLAGWEPKEFSGKTQYQLVKEGNNTILKATSNSAASGLGRKMKIDLTKTPVLNWSWRVDNKLENLNEQTKEGDDYAARVYVILDGGLLVWNTKALNYVWSSNQARGATWGNAFLPKNAKMTAVRGKQDKVGGWVREKRNVRADFKRIYGQDITHIDGVALMTDTDNAKGQATAAYGDIFFSAQ
;
A
#
# COMPACT_ATOMS: atom_id res chain seq x y z
N MET A 1 76.15 18.72 8.24
CA MET A 1 75.75 17.57 9.06
C MET A 1 74.63 18.02 9.97
N GLU A 2 73.37 17.73 9.73
CA GLU A 2 72.72 16.95 8.67
C GLU A 2 71.23 17.22 8.83
N GLU A 3 70.57 17.73 7.78
CA GLU A 3 69.13 17.99 7.70
C GLU A 3 68.27 16.69 7.72
N THR A 4 68.80 15.59 8.25
CA THR A 4 68.29 14.23 8.03
C THR A 4 67.71 13.56 9.29
N GLU A 5 67.79 14.21 10.46
CA GLU A 5 67.33 13.64 11.74
C GLU A 5 66.13 14.33 12.38
N ILE A 6 65.82 15.58 12.04
CA ILE A 6 64.67 16.30 12.61
C ILE A 6 63.35 15.89 11.92
N MET A 7 63.41 15.44 10.67
CA MET A 7 62.25 14.92 9.92
C MET A 7 61.78 13.52 10.37
N LYS A 8 62.48 12.86 11.31
CA LYS A 8 62.14 11.52 11.83
C LYS A 8 61.41 11.50 13.19
N LYS A 9 61.11 12.66 13.78
CA LYS A 9 60.16 12.77 14.92
C LYS A 9 58.77 13.24 14.47
N LEU A 10 58.45 13.00 13.20
CA LEU A 10 57.10 12.77 12.72
C LEU A 10 56.61 11.46 13.36
N TYR A 11 55.41 11.45 13.95
CA TYR A 11 54.76 10.34 14.66
C TYR A 11 55.15 10.11 16.13
N ALA A 12 54.66 10.98 17.03
CA ALA A 12 54.00 10.57 18.28
C ALA A 12 53.85 11.79 19.20
N VAL A 13 52.70 12.47 19.18
CA VAL A 13 51.98 12.96 20.38
C VAL A 13 50.53 13.23 19.96
N CYS A 14 49.62 12.62 20.71
CA CYS A 14 48.18 12.64 20.57
C CYS A 14 47.51 13.99 20.93
N ALA A 15 46.28 14.12 20.43
CA ALA A 15 45.15 14.88 20.99
C ALA A 15 45.24 16.43 20.87
N ALA A 16 44.24 17.16 20.38
CA ALA A 16 42.85 16.85 20.11
C ALA A 16 42.38 17.73 18.93
N LEU A 17 42.10 17.12 17.79
CA LEU A 17 41.18 17.70 16.84
C LEU A 17 39.78 17.37 17.35
N SER A 18 39.11 18.39 17.86
CA SER A 18 37.69 18.39 18.20
C SER A 18 36.86 18.13 16.94
N GLY A 19 36.83 16.87 16.50
CA GLY A 19 35.79 16.35 15.64
C GLY A 19 34.53 16.27 16.47
N LEU A 20 33.73 17.35 16.47
CA LEU A 20 32.34 17.26 16.86
C LEU A 20 31.68 16.31 15.85
N LEU A 21 31.64 15.03 16.19
CA LEU A 21 30.70 14.09 15.59
C LEU A 21 29.33 14.62 15.99
N LEU A 22 28.72 15.40 15.10
CA LEU A 22 27.28 15.57 15.08
C LEU A 22 26.72 14.17 14.87
N SER A 23 26.47 13.47 15.97
CA SER A 23 25.56 12.34 16.02
C SER A 23 24.19 12.91 15.65
N GLY A 24 23.96 13.07 14.35
CA GLY A 24 22.64 13.28 13.80
C GLY A 24 21.84 12.07 14.23
N SER A 25 21.08 12.24 15.30
CA SER A 25 20.02 11.31 15.64
C SER A 25 19.08 11.40 14.43
N VAL A 26 19.19 10.46 13.51
CA VAL A 26 18.10 10.21 12.56
C VAL A 26 16.96 9.81 13.47
N LEU A 27 16.10 10.77 13.81
CA LEU A 27 14.84 10.45 14.44
C LEU A 27 14.16 9.50 13.45
N ALA A 28 14.10 8.23 13.82
CA ALA A 28 13.30 7.26 13.10
C ALA A 28 11.88 7.83 13.14
N GLN A 29 11.43 8.41 12.03
CA GLN A 29 10.10 8.95 11.96
C GLN A 29 9.14 7.76 12.08
N ASP A 30 8.38 7.74 13.16
CA ASP A 30 7.51 6.61 13.49
C ASP A 30 6.58 6.31 12.32
N ASN A 31 6.57 5.04 11.91
CA ASN A 31 5.63 4.55 10.91
C ASN A 31 4.19 4.79 11.40
N VAL A 32 3.31 5.24 10.51
CA VAL A 32 1.90 5.39 10.83
C VAL A 32 1.19 4.07 10.54
N ALA A 33 0.83 3.34 11.59
CA ALA A 33 0.11 2.07 11.48
C ALA A 33 -1.34 2.29 10.99
N VAL A 34 -1.74 1.56 9.95
CA VAL A 34 -3.08 1.60 9.34
C VAL A 34 -3.82 0.26 9.49
N GLY A 35 -3.11 -0.86 9.50
CA GLY A 35 -3.68 -2.18 9.77
C GLY A 35 -2.67 -3.01 10.54
N GLU A 36 -3.02 -3.39 11.77
CA GLU A 36 -2.17 -4.22 12.65
C GLU A 36 -2.79 -5.61 12.82
N PHE A 37 -3.03 -6.27 11.68
CA PHE A 37 -3.69 -7.57 11.62
C PHE A 37 -2.84 -8.65 12.27
N SER A 38 -1.50 -8.55 12.21
CA SER A 38 -0.56 -9.44 12.88
C SER A 38 -0.76 -9.50 14.40
N LYS A 39 -1.23 -8.39 14.98
CA LYS A 39 -1.59 -8.24 16.39
C LYS A 39 -3.05 -8.61 16.69
N GLY A 40 -3.78 -9.12 15.70
CA GLY A 40 -5.20 -9.46 15.83
C GLY A 40 -6.11 -8.24 15.95
N GLN A 41 -5.71 -7.08 15.40
CA GLN A 41 -6.50 -5.85 15.50
C GLN A 41 -7.24 -5.55 14.20
N LEU A 42 -8.55 -5.34 14.29
CA LEU A 42 -9.41 -4.86 13.20
C LEU A 42 -10.22 -3.61 13.59
N ALA A 43 -9.96 -3.03 14.76
CA ALA A 43 -10.67 -1.85 15.23
C ALA A 43 -10.49 -0.66 14.27
N GLY A 44 -11.57 0.08 14.04
CA GLY A 44 -11.59 1.23 13.11
C GLY A 44 -11.74 0.88 11.64
N TRP A 45 -11.81 -0.42 11.28
CA TRP A 45 -12.19 -0.88 9.95
C TRP A 45 -13.71 -1.11 9.90
N GLU A 46 -14.38 -0.43 8.99
CA GLU A 46 -15.84 -0.47 8.82
C GLU A 46 -16.21 -1.13 7.49
N PRO A 47 -17.17 -2.06 7.46
CA PRO A 47 -17.63 -2.68 6.22
C PRO A 47 -18.45 -1.70 5.39
N LYS A 48 -18.24 -1.74 4.08
CA LYS A 48 -19.08 -1.07 3.08
C LYS A 48 -19.53 -2.08 2.04
N GLU A 49 -20.83 -2.36 2.03
CA GLU A 49 -21.47 -3.26 1.08
C GLU A 49 -21.89 -2.51 -0.19
N PHE A 50 -21.65 -3.12 -1.35
CA PHE A 50 -22.13 -2.67 -2.66
C PHE A 50 -23.05 -3.72 -3.31
N SER A 51 -22.66 -5.00 -3.24
CA SER A 51 -23.43 -6.14 -3.76
C SER A 51 -23.07 -7.41 -2.98
N GLY A 52 -23.86 -7.80 -1.98
CA GLY A 52 -23.52 -8.94 -1.12
C GLY A 52 -22.25 -8.72 -0.27
N LYS A 53 -21.85 -9.75 0.49
CA LYS A 53 -20.79 -9.61 1.51
C LYS A 53 -19.58 -10.49 1.23
N THR A 54 -18.43 -9.86 1.08
CA THR A 54 -17.11 -10.47 1.25
C THR A 54 -16.91 -10.77 2.73
N GLN A 55 -16.50 -11.99 3.05
CA GLN A 55 -16.24 -12.41 4.42
C GLN A 55 -14.82 -12.03 4.82
N TYR A 56 -14.71 -11.12 5.80
CA TYR A 56 -13.43 -10.72 6.38
C TYR A 56 -13.26 -11.31 7.76
N GLN A 57 -12.13 -11.98 8.00
CA GLN A 57 -11.85 -12.63 9.28
C GLN A 57 -10.37 -12.57 9.63
N LEU A 58 -10.08 -12.25 10.90
CA LEU A 58 -8.74 -12.45 11.44
C LEU A 58 -8.49 -13.94 11.69
N VAL A 59 -7.46 -14.49 11.05
CA VAL A 59 -7.12 -15.92 11.11
C VAL A 59 -5.65 -16.07 11.50
N LYS A 60 -5.35 -17.03 12.38
CA LYS A 60 -3.96 -17.39 12.69
C LYS A 60 -3.33 -18.16 11.53
N GLU A 61 -2.15 -17.74 11.11
CA GLU A 61 -1.31 -18.41 10.12
C GLU A 61 0.12 -18.51 10.69
N GLY A 62 0.46 -19.69 11.19
CA GLY A 62 1.69 -19.89 11.97
C GLY A 62 1.69 -19.05 13.25
N ASN A 63 2.72 -18.23 13.43
CA ASN A 63 2.86 -17.34 14.58
C ASN A 63 2.22 -15.95 14.36
N ASN A 64 1.70 -15.67 13.17
CA ASN A 64 1.10 -14.38 12.83
C ASN A 64 -0.43 -14.49 12.72
N THR A 65 -1.11 -13.36 12.84
CA THR A 65 -2.52 -13.23 12.46
C THR A 65 -2.63 -12.47 11.15
N ILE A 66 -3.55 -12.88 10.28
CA ILE A 66 -3.79 -12.28 8.97
C ILE A 66 -5.25 -11.87 8.85
N LEU A 67 -5.55 -10.88 8.01
CA LEU A 67 -6.93 -10.60 7.62
C LEU A 67 -7.25 -11.38 6.34
N LYS A 68 -7.98 -12.49 6.47
CA LYS A 68 -8.48 -13.27 5.35
C LYS A 68 -9.74 -12.62 4.79
N ALA A 69 -9.83 -12.53 3.46
CA ALA A 69 -11.00 -12.07 2.72
C ALA A 69 -11.44 -13.17 1.75
N THR A 70 -12.72 -13.57 1.81
CA THR A 70 -13.31 -14.54 0.88
C THR A 70 -14.55 -13.93 0.25
N SER A 71 -14.52 -13.74 -1.06
CA SER A 71 -15.67 -13.29 -1.85
C SER A 71 -16.19 -14.41 -2.74
N ASN A 72 -17.51 -14.47 -2.87
CA ASN A 72 -18.23 -15.35 -3.79
C ASN A 72 -19.41 -14.55 -4.36
N SER A 73 -19.33 -14.20 -5.64
CA SER A 73 -20.30 -13.32 -6.30
C SER A 73 -20.69 -12.07 -5.50
N ALA A 74 -19.71 -11.45 -4.82
CA ALA A 74 -19.95 -10.33 -3.91
C ALA A 74 -18.93 -9.19 -4.07
N ALA A 75 -19.35 -8.00 -3.67
CA ALA A 75 -18.56 -6.77 -3.60
C ALA A 75 -18.89 -6.02 -2.30
N SER A 76 -18.00 -6.17 -1.33
CA SER A 76 -17.95 -5.30 -0.16
C SER A 76 -16.49 -5.04 0.22
N GLY A 77 -16.19 -3.84 0.72
CA GLY A 77 -14.86 -3.49 1.21
C GLY A 77 -14.84 -3.30 2.73
N LEU A 78 -13.63 -3.27 3.30
CA LEU A 78 -13.36 -2.75 4.64
C LEU A 78 -12.60 -1.43 4.52
N GLY A 79 -13.17 -0.34 5.04
CA GLY A 79 -12.57 0.99 5.01
C GLY A 79 -12.12 1.45 6.40
N ARG A 80 -10.97 2.10 6.48
CA ARG A 80 -10.49 2.81 7.67
C ARG A 80 -10.31 4.28 7.34
N LYS A 81 -11.11 5.13 7.97
CA LYS A 81 -11.00 6.59 7.87
C LYS A 81 -9.85 7.06 8.76
N MET A 82 -8.84 7.68 8.15
CA MET A 82 -7.66 8.16 8.84
C MET A 82 -6.93 9.16 7.96
N LYS A 83 -6.66 10.36 8.51
CA LYS A 83 -5.86 11.35 7.81
C LYS A 83 -4.37 11.01 7.92
N ILE A 84 -3.68 10.89 6.79
CA ILE A 84 -2.24 10.61 6.73
C ILE A 84 -1.52 11.76 6.05
N ASP A 85 -0.49 12.31 6.69
CA ASP A 85 0.36 13.38 6.17
C ASP A 85 1.43 12.81 5.22
N LEU A 86 1.22 12.97 3.92
CA LEU A 86 2.13 12.49 2.87
C LEU A 86 3.34 13.41 2.68
N THR A 87 3.43 14.54 3.38
CA THR A 87 4.68 15.34 3.44
C THR A 87 5.70 14.72 4.39
N LYS A 88 5.24 13.87 5.32
CA LYS A 88 6.06 13.18 6.32
C LYS A 88 6.22 11.70 6.01
N THR A 89 5.12 11.00 5.75
CA THR A 89 5.11 9.55 5.50
C THR A 89 4.41 9.25 4.18
N PRO A 90 5.02 9.53 3.01
CA PRO A 90 4.38 9.36 1.71
C PRO A 90 4.28 7.91 1.25
N VAL A 91 5.02 6.99 1.88
CA VAL A 91 5.20 5.64 1.37
C VAL A 91 4.24 4.68 2.05
N LEU A 92 3.28 4.15 1.31
CA LEU A 92 2.40 3.06 1.74
C LEU A 92 3.14 1.72 1.61
N ASN A 93 3.10 0.93 2.67
CA ASN A 93 3.65 -0.42 2.75
C ASN A 93 2.53 -1.38 3.14
N TRP A 94 2.45 -2.51 2.45
CA TRP A 94 1.53 -3.59 2.81
C TRP A 94 2.07 -4.93 2.35
N SER A 95 1.44 -5.99 2.85
CA SER A 95 1.63 -7.33 2.34
C SER A 95 0.29 -7.99 2.07
N TRP A 96 0.26 -8.85 1.07
CA TRP A 96 -0.91 -9.62 0.72
C TRP A 96 -0.54 -10.93 0.05
N ARG A 97 -1.52 -11.83 -0.01
CA ARG A 97 -1.49 -13.06 -0.80
C ARG A 97 -2.83 -13.18 -1.49
N VAL A 98 -2.82 -13.59 -2.74
CA VAL A 98 -4.02 -14.05 -3.47
C VAL A 98 -3.88 -15.55 -3.63
N ASP A 99 -4.93 -16.30 -3.29
CA ASP A 99 -4.90 -17.77 -3.29
C ASP A 99 -5.31 -18.34 -4.66
N ASN A 100 -6.18 -17.64 -5.39
CA ASN A 100 -6.64 -18.04 -6.71
C ASN A 100 -6.76 -16.85 -7.66
N LYS A 101 -6.51 -17.08 -8.95
CA LYS A 101 -6.68 -16.06 -10.00
C LYS A 101 -8.15 -15.94 -10.36
N LEU A 102 -8.56 -14.73 -10.74
CA LEU A 102 -9.76 -14.52 -11.55
C LEU A 102 -9.31 -14.55 -13.01
N GLU A 103 -9.88 -15.45 -13.81
CA GLU A 103 -9.43 -15.66 -15.19
C GLU A 103 -10.31 -14.93 -16.19
N ASN A 104 -9.72 -14.54 -17.32
CA ASN A 104 -10.44 -14.05 -18.50
C ASN A 104 -11.29 -12.77 -18.27
N LEU A 105 -10.94 -11.95 -17.28
CA LEU A 105 -11.62 -10.69 -17.00
C LEU A 105 -11.09 -9.50 -17.81
N ASN A 106 -11.98 -8.70 -18.39
CA ASN A 106 -11.62 -7.38 -18.87
C ASN A 106 -11.90 -6.32 -17.78
N GLU A 107 -10.93 -6.08 -16.92
CA GLU A 107 -10.99 -5.12 -15.78
C GLU A 107 -11.20 -3.65 -16.18
N GLN A 108 -11.25 -3.35 -17.48
CA GLN A 108 -11.55 -2.01 -18.00
C GLN A 108 -13.02 -1.88 -18.46
N THR A 109 -13.81 -2.95 -18.39
CA THR A 109 -15.27 -2.93 -18.60
C THR A 109 -15.99 -3.19 -17.28
N LYS A 110 -17.26 -2.78 -17.19
CA LYS A 110 -18.04 -2.92 -15.95
C LYS A 110 -18.26 -4.38 -15.58
N GLU A 111 -18.40 -5.23 -16.57
CA GLU A 111 -18.64 -6.67 -16.42
C GLU A 111 -17.38 -7.42 -15.94
N GLY A 112 -16.20 -6.82 -16.07
CA GLY A 112 -14.93 -7.45 -15.70
C GLY A 112 -14.18 -6.74 -14.57
N ASP A 113 -14.76 -5.73 -13.91
CA ASP A 113 -14.12 -4.90 -12.86
C ASP A 113 -14.04 -5.61 -11.48
N ASP A 114 -13.80 -6.93 -11.50
CA ASP A 114 -13.56 -7.75 -10.32
C ASP A 114 -12.06 -7.93 -10.07
N TYR A 115 -11.67 -7.92 -8.80
CA TYR A 115 -10.27 -8.06 -8.40
C TYR A 115 -10.12 -8.97 -7.18
N ALA A 116 -9.17 -9.90 -7.27
CA ALA A 116 -8.88 -10.81 -6.17
C ALA A 116 -8.37 -10.08 -4.91
N ALA A 117 -7.67 -8.95 -5.09
CA ALA A 117 -7.29 -8.06 -3.99
C ALA A 117 -7.06 -6.63 -4.47
N ARG A 118 -7.56 -5.66 -3.69
CA ARG A 118 -7.36 -4.22 -3.89
C ARG A 118 -7.01 -3.53 -2.57
N VAL A 119 -6.16 -2.51 -2.67
CA VAL A 119 -5.92 -1.49 -1.64
C VAL A 119 -6.28 -0.13 -2.21
N TYR A 120 -7.19 0.58 -1.56
CA TYR A 120 -7.64 1.92 -1.91
C TYR A 120 -6.87 2.94 -1.08
N VAL A 121 -6.48 4.03 -1.71
CA VAL A 121 -6.03 5.25 -1.06
C VAL A 121 -7.03 6.34 -1.41
N ILE A 122 -7.72 6.86 -0.40
CA ILE A 122 -8.87 7.73 -0.56
C ILE A 122 -8.47 9.16 -0.20
N LEU A 123 -8.69 10.08 -1.13
CA LEU A 123 -8.68 11.51 -0.89
C LEU A 123 -10.12 11.99 -0.90
N ASP A 124 -10.63 12.39 0.26
CA ASP A 124 -11.97 12.91 0.39
C ASP A 124 -12.06 14.30 -0.28
N GLY A 125 -13.10 14.48 -1.08
CA GLY A 125 -13.38 15.72 -1.79
C GLY A 125 -14.20 16.73 -0.98
N GLY A 126 -14.56 16.41 0.26
CA GLY A 126 -15.39 17.23 1.14
C GLY A 126 -16.89 17.03 0.90
N LEU A 127 -17.69 18.09 1.07
CA LEU A 127 -19.18 18.06 1.02
C LEU A 127 -19.78 17.46 -0.26
N LEU A 128 -18.97 17.30 -1.31
CA LEU A 128 -19.40 16.89 -2.63
C LEU A 128 -18.72 15.55 -2.96
N VAL A 129 -19.46 14.44 -2.85
CA VAL A 129 -18.94 13.09 -3.05
C VAL A 129 -18.27 12.89 -4.42
N TRP A 130 -18.68 13.64 -5.44
CA TRP A 130 -18.09 13.62 -6.79
C TRP A 130 -16.67 14.20 -6.86
N ASN A 131 -16.18 14.85 -5.80
CA ASN A 131 -14.81 15.32 -5.70
C ASN A 131 -13.87 14.27 -5.09
N THR A 132 -14.42 13.20 -4.49
CA THR A 132 -13.65 12.10 -3.91
C THR A 132 -12.81 11.43 -4.99
N LYS A 133 -11.54 11.22 -4.70
CA LYS A 133 -10.62 10.47 -5.58
C LYS A 133 -10.08 9.24 -4.87
N ALA A 134 -9.93 8.16 -5.62
CA ALA A 134 -9.40 6.91 -5.10
C ALA A 134 -8.30 6.36 -6.03
N LEU A 135 -7.09 6.21 -5.50
CA LEU A 135 -6.05 5.44 -6.15
C LEU A 135 -6.11 4.00 -5.66
N ASN A 136 -6.22 3.05 -6.59
CA ASN A 136 -6.38 1.63 -6.31
C ASN A 136 -5.13 0.88 -6.73
N TYR A 137 -4.48 0.23 -5.78
CA TYR A 137 -3.44 -0.76 -6.07
C TYR A 137 -4.08 -2.13 -6.13
N VAL A 138 -3.98 -2.79 -7.28
CA VAL A 138 -4.71 -4.02 -7.55
C VAL A 138 -3.82 -5.19 -7.90
N TRP A 139 -4.26 -6.38 -7.50
CA TRP A 139 -3.84 -7.63 -8.09
C TRP A 139 -4.67 -7.87 -9.35
N SER A 140 -4.11 -7.50 -10.50
CA SER A 140 -4.80 -7.60 -11.78
C SER A 140 -4.74 -9.02 -12.35
N SER A 141 -5.85 -9.41 -12.94
CA SER A 141 -6.09 -10.66 -13.67
C SER A 141 -5.40 -10.67 -15.03
N ASN A 142 -5.36 -9.52 -15.72
CA ASN A 142 -4.92 -9.44 -17.12
C ASN A 142 -3.96 -8.30 -17.46
N GLN A 143 -3.91 -7.23 -16.67
CA GLN A 143 -3.02 -6.10 -16.92
C GLN A 143 -1.58 -6.43 -16.51
N ALA A 144 -0.62 -5.83 -17.21
CA ALA A 144 0.79 -5.93 -16.85
C ALA A 144 1.09 -5.10 -15.59
N ARG A 145 2.08 -5.55 -14.80
CA ARG A 145 2.56 -4.79 -13.65
C ARG A 145 2.99 -3.38 -14.09
N GLY A 146 2.56 -2.36 -13.35
CA GLY A 146 2.80 -0.95 -13.61
C GLY A 146 1.76 -0.28 -14.50
N ALA A 147 0.87 -1.04 -15.15
CA ALA A 147 -0.21 -0.48 -15.95
C ALA A 147 -1.16 0.33 -15.08
N THR A 148 -1.68 1.43 -15.64
CA THR A 148 -2.66 2.31 -14.98
C THR A 148 -3.82 2.65 -15.91
N TRP A 149 -5.04 2.60 -15.39
CA TRP A 149 -6.26 2.90 -16.15
C TRP A 149 -7.32 3.56 -15.26
N GLY A 150 -8.43 4.01 -15.85
CA GLY A 150 -9.59 4.49 -15.09
C GLY A 150 -10.53 3.35 -14.72
N ASN A 151 -11.11 3.39 -13.53
CA ASN A 151 -12.15 2.43 -13.14
C ASN A 151 -13.33 2.44 -14.15
N ALA A 152 -13.93 1.27 -14.40
CA ALA A 152 -14.97 1.11 -15.40
C ALA A 152 -16.29 1.88 -15.10
N PHE A 153 -16.57 2.17 -13.82
CA PHE A 153 -17.75 2.91 -13.39
C PHE A 153 -17.48 4.41 -13.22
N LEU A 154 -16.35 4.76 -12.61
CA LEU A 154 -16.00 6.15 -12.28
C LEU A 154 -14.58 6.51 -12.75
N PRO A 155 -14.31 6.52 -14.07
CA PRO A 155 -12.95 6.62 -14.62
C PRO A 155 -12.24 7.94 -14.32
N LYS A 156 -12.98 8.99 -13.93
CA LYS A 156 -12.41 10.29 -13.50
C LYS A 156 -12.02 10.28 -12.02
N ASN A 157 -12.76 9.58 -11.18
CA ASN A 157 -12.62 9.61 -9.72
C ASN A 157 -11.71 8.49 -9.22
N ALA A 158 -11.85 7.29 -9.77
CA ALA A 158 -11.08 6.12 -9.37
C ALA A 158 -10.09 5.71 -10.46
N LYS A 159 -8.82 5.60 -10.09
CA LYS A 159 -7.73 5.17 -10.96
C LYS A 159 -7.14 3.88 -10.42
N MET A 160 -6.82 2.98 -11.34
CA MET A 160 -6.28 1.65 -11.04
C MET A 160 -4.79 1.62 -11.36
N THR A 161 -4.01 0.90 -10.57
CA THR A 161 -2.60 0.60 -10.81
C THR A 161 -2.36 -0.88 -10.51
N ALA A 162 -1.99 -1.65 -11.53
CA ALA A 162 -1.62 -3.05 -11.37
C ALA A 162 -0.25 -3.14 -10.68
N VAL A 163 -0.22 -3.51 -9.40
CA VAL A 163 1.03 -3.80 -8.67
C VAL A 163 1.41 -5.28 -8.76
N ARG A 164 0.42 -6.12 -9.07
CA ARG A 164 0.57 -7.49 -9.53
C ARG A 164 -0.34 -7.69 -10.75
N GLY A 165 0.04 -8.59 -11.65
CA GLY A 165 -0.63 -8.81 -12.92
C GLY A 165 -0.70 -10.27 -13.33
N LYS A 166 -1.12 -10.52 -14.58
CA LYS A 166 -1.36 -11.87 -15.14
C LYS A 166 -0.22 -12.86 -14.90
N GLN A 167 1.02 -12.40 -15.02
CA GLN A 167 2.23 -13.23 -14.94
C GLN A 167 2.68 -13.51 -13.49
N ASP A 168 2.11 -12.84 -12.50
CA ASP A 168 2.47 -13.05 -11.10
C ASP A 168 1.87 -14.37 -10.58
N LYS A 169 2.65 -15.07 -9.74
CA LYS A 169 2.25 -16.32 -9.11
C LYS A 169 1.35 -16.03 -7.90
N VAL A 170 0.30 -16.83 -7.75
CA VAL A 170 -0.58 -16.85 -6.58
C VAL A 170 -0.04 -17.80 -5.50
N GLY A 171 -0.62 -17.77 -4.30
CA GLY A 171 -0.29 -18.64 -3.17
C GLY A 171 0.94 -18.21 -2.35
N GLY A 172 1.71 -17.22 -2.81
CA GLY A 172 2.84 -16.65 -2.08
C GLY A 172 2.53 -15.28 -1.49
N TRP A 173 3.03 -15.03 -0.27
CA TRP A 173 3.03 -13.69 0.31
C TRP A 173 3.96 -12.77 -0.47
N VAL A 174 3.46 -11.59 -0.80
CA VAL A 174 4.27 -10.54 -1.41
C VAL A 174 4.12 -9.25 -0.63
N ARG A 175 5.20 -8.46 -0.60
CA ARG A 175 5.23 -7.12 -0.02
C ARG A 175 5.20 -6.09 -1.14
N GLU A 176 4.48 -5.01 -0.91
CA GLU A 176 4.40 -3.87 -1.80
C GLU A 176 4.82 -2.60 -1.07
N LYS A 177 5.36 -1.67 -1.83
CA LYS A 177 5.83 -0.38 -1.35
C LYS A 177 5.59 0.67 -2.41
N ARG A 178 4.81 1.71 -2.12
CA ARG A 178 4.43 2.75 -3.09
C ARG A 178 4.47 4.15 -2.47
N ASN A 179 5.10 5.09 -3.15
CA ASN A 179 5.00 6.49 -2.81
C ASN A 179 3.66 7.04 -3.34
N VAL A 180 2.69 7.19 -2.43
CA VAL A 180 1.31 7.57 -2.76
C VAL A 180 1.24 8.99 -3.32
N ARG A 181 1.97 9.93 -2.73
CA ARG A 181 2.01 11.32 -3.21
C ARG A 181 2.54 11.42 -4.64
N ALA A 182 3.63 10.70 -4.92
CA ALA A 182 4.20 10.63 -6.27
C ALA A 182 3.24 9.96 -7.26
N ASP A 183 2.54 8.91 -6.84
CA ASP A 183 1.55 8.24 -7.69
C ASP A 183 0.34 9.14 -7.99
N PHE A 184 -0.18 9.89 -7.01
CA PHE A 184 -1.24 10.88 -7.25
C PHE A 184 -0.78 11.97 -8.22
N LYS A 185 0.45 12.47 -8.06
CA LYS A 185 1.01 13.47 -8.98
C LYS A 185 1.13 12.94 -10.40
N ARG A 186 1.60 11.70 -10.56
CA ARG A 186 1.78 11.06 -11.88
C ARG A 186 0.46 10.71 -12.56
N ILE A 187 -0.52 10.18 -11.80
CA ILE A 187 -1.74 9.59 -12.35
C ILE A 187 -2.87 10.63 -12.46
N TYR A 188 -3.02 11.49 -11.47
CA TYR A 188 -4.06 12.52 -11.43
C TYR A 188 -3.54 13.92 -11.79
N GLY A 189 -2.22 14.12 -11.87
CA GLY A 189 -1.65 15.47 -12.02
C GLY A 189 -1.75 16.30 -10.74
N GLN A 190 -2.00 15.68 -9.58
CA GLN A 190 -2.25 16.38 -8.32
C GLN A 190 -1.15 16.14 -7.29
N ASP A 191 -0.50 17.20 -6.84
CA ASP A 191 0.48 17.16 -5.76
C ASP A 191 -0.25 17.32 -4.41
N ILE A 192 -0.71 16.19 -3.87
CA ILE A 192 -1.49 16.15 -2.63
C ILE A 192 -0.57 16.08 -1.41
N THR A 193 -1.01 16.65 -0.29
CA THR A 193 -0.24 16.63 0.98
C THR A 193 -0.75 15.59 1.97
N HIS A 194 -1.95 15.05 1.76
CA HIS A 194 -2.55 14.06 2.64
C HIS A 194 -3.54 13.16 1.89
N ILE A 195 -3.95 12.09 2.57
CA ILE A 195 -5.13 11.26 2.23
C ILE A 195 -6.03 11.17 3.47
N ASP A 196 -7.25 10.69 3.30
CA ASP A 196 -8.29 10.65 4.33
C ASP A 196 -8.74 9.24 4.70
N GLY A 197 -8.27 8.22 3.97
CA GLY A 197 -8.51 6.84 4.35
C GLY A 197 -7.84 5.81 3.46
N VAL A 198 -7.88 4.58 3.94
CA VAL A 198 -7.46 3.37 3.23
C VAL A 198 -8.60 2.38 3.23
N ALA A 199 -8.79 1.62 2.16
CA ALA A 199 -9.74 0.51 2.15
C ALA A 199 -9.14 -0.74 1.51
N LEU A 200 -9.69 -1.89 1.87
CA LEU A 200 -9.37 -3.20 1.30
C LEU A 200 -10.61 -3.75 0.63
N MET A 201 -10.43 -4.39 -0.53
CA MET A 201 -11.54 -5.05 -1.22
C MET A 201 -11.08 -6.30 -1.94
N THR A 202 -11.84 -7.37 -1.76
CA THR A 202 -11.82 -8.58 -2.59
C THR A 202 -13.24 -8.75 -3.09
N ASP A 203 -13.41 -8.83 -4.40
CA ASP A 203 -14.72 -8.72 -5.04
C ASP A 203 -14.78 -9.53 -6.33
N THR A 204 -15.97 -10.05 -6.59
CA THR A 204 -16.25 -11.05 -7.62
C THR A 204 -17.69 -10.98 -8.14
N ASP A 205 -18.38 -9.85 -7.98
CA ASP A 205 -19.80 -9.72 -8.30
C ASP A 205 -20.06 -9.53 -9.79
N ASN A 206 -19.15 -8.88 -10.53
CA ASN A 206 -19.36 -8.57 -11.95
C ASN A 206 -19.18 -9.82 -12.83
N ALA A 207 -18.14 -10.62 -12.56
CA ALA A 207 -17.85 -11.86 -13.25
C ALA A 207 -18.44 -13.10 -12.57
N LYS A 208 -19.13 -12.93 -11.43
CA LYS A 208 -19.76 -14.00 -10.63
C LYS A 208 -18.77 -15.11 -10.24
N GLY A 209 -17.54 -14.71 -9.93
CA GLY A 209 -16.44 -15.60 -9.57
C GLY A 209 -16.36 -15.87 -8.07
N GLN A 210 -15.24 -16.46 -7.67
CA GLN A 210 -14.84 -16.63 -6.28
C GLN A 210 -13.37 -16.22 -6.14
N ALA A 211 -13.04 -15.50 -5.06
CA ALA A 211 -11.66 -15.10 -4.76
C ALA A 211 -11.39 -15.21 -3.27
N THR A 212 -10.21 -15.72 -2.93
CA THR A 212 -9.66 -15.64 -1.58
C THR A 212 -8.34 -14.87 -1.60
N ALA A 213 -8.24 -13.91 -0.70
CA ALA A 213 -7.03 -13.16 -0.43
C ALA A 213 -6.74 -13.09 1.07
N ALA A 214 -5.49 -12.83 1.40
CA ALA A 214 -5.05 -12.51 2.75
C ALA A 214 -4.30 -11.18 2.73
N TYR A 215 -4.57 -10.34 3.71
CA TYR A 215 -3.90 -9.08 3.94
C TYR A 215 -3.10 -9.15 5.23
N GLY A 216 -1.85 -8.71 5.16
CA GLY A 216 -1.00 -8.48 6.33
C GLY A 216 -1.01 -7.01 6.71
N ASP A 217 -0.10 -6.64 7.60
CA ASP A 217 -0.06 -5.28 8.15
C ASP A 217 0.10 -4.20 7.07
N ILE A 218 -0.47 -3.04 7.35
CA ILE A 218 -0.50 -1.87 6.47
C ILE A 218 0.00 -0.68 7.27
N PHE A 219 0.94 0.07 6.71
CA PHE A 219 1.48 1.26 7.38
C PHE A 219 2.07 2.24 6.37
N PHE A 220 2.16 3.50 6.78
CA PHE A 220 2.92 4.52 6.05
C PHE A 220 4.29 4.77 6.71
N SER A 221 5.31 4.97 5.88
CA SER A 221 6.68 5.29 6.30
C SER A 221 7.21 6.52 5.56
N ALA A 222 8.29 7.11 6.09
CA ALA A 222 9.00 8.21 5.43
C ALA A 222 9.70 7.75 4.13
N GLN A 223 10.16 6.49 4.08
CA GLN A 223 10.92 5.93 2.97
C GLN A 223 10.57 4.48 2.66
#